data_AF-A0A7S0AM62-F1
#
_entry.id   AF-A0A7S0AM62-F1
#
_cell.length_a   1.000
_cell.length_b   1.000
_cell.length_c   1.000
_cell.angle_alpha   90.00
_cell.angle_beta   90.00
_cell.angle_gamma   90.00
#
_symmetry.space_group_name_H-M   'P 1'
#
loop_
_entity.id
_entity.type
_entity.pdbx_description
1 polymer ?
#
loop_
_entity_poly.entity_id
_entity_poly.type
_entity_poly.pdbx_seq_one_letter_code
_entity_poly.pdbx_strand_id
1 'polypeptide(L)'
;GISAASPGSPFLGAMGEKPEASAIPANLMRTMPYTAYVAVGSYAVIFWSSGAAWLELGLLLGEVLNAGAKFVLKKLVGPKADLLRRPEGAADSGIYPQHYPRASTSSGMPSGHSQTSGFLATVLTCTMLRQQDGEVQWQGCSSGVGSCPETYAATIVPLCYIWLLAMLVMASRTRFAGFLAVRVDGRAVAHHTVLQVFAGAALGCQLGIASAKWYFGGKWLPWLGLASGTVALMALLSALEVRCRGYPVDSDGSSDRDLDSASDKSPPEAGGSAASTDVGASFGSEIELQTRRAWDANSLE
;
A
#
# COMPACT_ATOMS: atom_id res chain seq x y z
N GLY A 1 40.72 -8.37 58.66
CA GLY A 1 39.77 -7.63 57.81
C GLY A 1 39.38 -8.52 56.66
N ILE A 2 38.12 -8.92 56.60
CA ILE A 2 37.60 -9.88 55.63
C ILE A 2 37.25 -9.13 54.35
N SER A 3 37.84 -9.56 53.23
CA SER A 3 37.63 -9.01 51.89
C SER A 3 36.21 -9.36 51.42
N ALA A 4 35.37 -8.34 51.19
CA ALA A 4 34.02 -8.52 50.67
C ALA A 4 34.07 -8.73 49.15
N ALA A 5 33.76 -9.96 48.72
CA ALA A 5 33.51 -10.30 47.33
C ALA A 5 32.16 -9.69 46.88
N SER A 6 32.17 -8.99 45.76
CA SER A 6 30.96 -8.51 45.06
C SER A 6 30.30 -9.69 44.35
N PRO A 7 29.04 -10.05 44.66
CA PRO A 7 28.31 -11.06 43.91
C PRO A 7 27.48 -10.40 42.79
N GLY A 8 27.95 -10.60 41.57
CA GLY A 8 27.13 -11.03 40.43
C GLY A 8 26.11 -10.05 39.87
N SER A 9 26.47 -9.37 38.78
CA SER A 9 25.48 -8.90 37.82
C SER A 9 24.87 -10.10 37.08
N PRO A 10 23.55 -10.33 37.09
CA PRO A 10 22.92 -11.19 36.10
C PRO A 10 22.65 -10.35 34.85
N PHE A 11 23.70 -10.05 34.09
CA PHE A 11 23.57 -9.50 32.74
C PHE A 11 23.89 -10.63 31.77
N LEU A 12 23.03 -10.82 30.76
CA LEU A 12 22.98 -11.94 29.79
C LEU A 12 21.94 -13.03 30.09
N GLY A 13 20.72 -12.61 30.44
CA GLY A 13 19.55 -13.33 29.95
C GLY A 13 19.54 -13.23 28.43
N ALA A 14 19.78 -14.36 27.76
CA ALA A 14 19.75 -14.49 26.32
C ALA A 14 18.41 -13.99 25.75
N MET A 15 18.40 -12.75 25.24
CA MET A 15 17.36 -12.27 24.32
C MET A 15 17.60 -12.90 22.95
N GLY A 16 17.50 -14.23 22.89
CA GLY A 16 17.19 -14.93 21.65
C GLY A 16 15.71 -14.73 21.36
N GLU A 17 15.26 -13.49 21.20
CA GLU A 17 13.97 -13.23 20.56
C GLU A 17 14.10 -13.78 19.15
N LYS A 18 13.53 -14.96 18.94
CA LYS A 18 13.33 -15.48 17.59
C LYS A 18 12.62 -14.37 16.84
N PRO A 19 13.16 -13.88 15.71
CA PRO A 19 12.40 -12.99 14.86
C PRO A 19 11.14 -13.77 14.52
N GLU A 20 10.00 -13.35 15.07
CA GLU A 20 8.71 -13.88 14.69
C GLU A 20 8.51 -13.44 13.25
N ALA A 21 9.01 -14.24 12.32
CA ALA A 21 8.76 -14.07 10.91
C ALA A 21 7.24 -14.00 10.78
N SER A 22 6.73 -12.80 10.50
CA SER A 22 5.33 -12.60 10.20
C SER A 22 4.93 -13.64 9.16
N ALA A 23 3.83 -14.34 9.40
CA ALA A 23 3.40 -15.43 8.55
C ALA A 23 3.34 -14.96 7.08
N ILE A 24 3.79 -15.81 6.15
CA ILE A 24 3.83 -15.50 4.70
C ILE A 24 2.55 -14.80 4.20
N PRO A 25 1.32 -15.21 4.60
CA PRO A 25 0.09 -14.52 4.19
C PRO A 25 0.01 -13.04 4.62
N ALA A 26 0.47 -12.72 5.83
CA ALA A 26 0.46 -11.34 6.34
C ALA A 26 1.43 -10.44 5.55
N ASN A 27 2.62 -10.97 5.21
CA ASN A 27 3.58 -10.25 4.37
C ASN A 27 3.04 -10.05 2.96
N LEU A 28 2.41 -11.07 2.37
CA LEU A 28 1.83 -11.00 1.04
C LEU A 28 0.72 -9.94 0.95
N MET A 29 -0.23 -9.93 1.89
CA MET A 29 -1.31 -8.92 1.90
C MET A 29 -0.76 -7.50 2.08
N ARG A 30 0.30 -7.36 2.88
CA ARG A 30 0.91 -6.08 3.17
C ARG A 30 1.69 -5.49 1.99
N THR A 31 2.38 -6.33 1.22
CA THR A 31 3.16 -5.87 0.06
C THR A 31 2.32 -5.77 -1.21
N MET A 32 1.15 -6.42 -1.26
CA MET A 32 0.35 -6.56 -2.49
C MET A 32 0.10 -5.24 -3.25
N PRO A 33 -0.29 -4.12 -2.62
CA PRO A 33 -0.46 -2.87 -3.36
C PRO A 33 0.83 -2.42 -4.06
N TYR A 34 1.97 -2.54 -3.38
CA TYR A 34 3.29 -2.17 -3.93
C TYR A 34 3.75 -3.12 -5.03
N THR A 35 3.47 -4.42 -4.87
CA THR A 35 3.67 -5.40 -5.93
C THR A 35 2.85 -5.04 -7.17
N ALA A 36 1.65 -4.48 -7.02
CA ALA A 36 0.84 -4.04 -8.14
C ALA A 36 1.50 -2.87 -8.91
N TYR A 37 2.03 -1.84 -8.25
CA TYR A 37 2.79 -0.76 -8.93
C TYR A 37 3.95 -1.33 -9.76
N VAL A 38 4.80 -2.14 -9.14
CA VAL A 38 5.98 -2.70 -9.83
C VAL A 38 5.55 -3.61 -10.99
N ALA A 39 4.54 -4.46 -10.79
CA ALA A 39 4.07 -5.37 -11.83
C ALA A 39 3.41 -4.63 -13.00
N VAL A 40 2.53 -3.66 -12.73
CA VAL A 40 1.83 -2.89 -13.78
C VAL A 40 2.82 -2.01 -14.55
N GLY A 41 3.70 -1.29 -13.87
CA GLY A 41 4.76 -0.50 -14.49
C GLY A 41 5.72 -1.35 -15.34
N SER A 42 6.20 -2.48 -14.81
CA SER A 42 7.07 -3.39 -15.57
C SER A 42 6.36 -3.96 -16.80
N TYR A 43 5.09 -4.35 -16.65
CA TYR A 43 4.29 -4.85 -17.77
C TYR A 43 4.09 -3.78 -18.85
N ALA A 44 3.81 -2.53 -18.46
CA ALA A 44 3.66 -1.41 -19.38
C ALA A 44 4.92 -1.18 -20.23
N VAL A 45 6.11 -1.25 -19.61
CA VAL A 45 7.39 -1.05 -20.29
C VAL A 45 7.75 -2.25 -21.18
N ILE A 46 7.69 -3.47 -20.65
CA ILE A 46 8.12 -4.69 -21.36
C ILE A 46 7.23 -4.98 -22.58
N PHE A 47 5.91 -4.82 -22.43
CA PHE A 47 4.94 -5.15 -23.48
C PHE A 47 4.42 -3.91 -24.23
N TRP A 48 4.98 -2.73 -23.97
CA TRP A 48 4.55 -1.47 -24.57
C TRP A 48 3.03 -1.24 -24.47
N SER A 49 2.46 -1.58 -23.31
CA SER A 49 1.00 -1.57 -23.11
C SER A 49 0.52 -0.20 -22.62
N SER A 50 -0.19 0.53 -23.49
CA SER A 50 -0.79 1.82 -23.14
C SER A 50 -1.84 1.72 -22.02
N GLY A 51 -2.61 0.63 -21.99
CA GLY A 51 -3.58 0.37 -20.92
C GLY A 51 -2.92 0.12 -19.57
N ALA A 52 -1.79 -0.60 -19.53
CA ALA A 52 -1.02 -0.77 -18.31
C ALA A 52 -0.34 0.53 -17.87
N ALA A 53 0.21 1.31 -18.82
CA ALA A 53 0.79 2.62 -18.52
C ALA A 53 -0.25 3.58 -17.92
N TRP A 54 -1.49 3.53 -18.42
CA TRP A 54 -2.61 4.27 -17.86
C TRP A 54 -2.94 3.85 -16.43
N LEU A 55 -3.00 2.53 -16.20
CA LEU A 55 -3.26 1.99 -14.86
C LEU A 55 -2.16 2.40 -13.88
N GLU A 56 -0.90 2.38 -14.30
CA GLU A 56 0.25 2.84 -13.50
C GLU A 56 0.14 4.33 -13.17
N LEU A 57 -0.18 5.18 -14.15
CA LEU A 57 -0.42 6.60 -13.91
C LEU A 57 -1.53 6.81 -12.87
N GLY A 58 -2.64 6.08 -13.00
CA GLY A 58 -3.75 6.14 -12.06
C GLY A 58 -3.36 5.70 -10.65
N LEU A 59 -2.53 4.67 -10.52
CA LEU A 59 -1.96 4.22 -9.25
C LEU A 59 -1.10 5.31 -8.60
N LEU A 60 -0.15 5.89 -9.35
CA LEU A 60 0.73 6.96 -8.85
C LEU A 60 -0.05 8.21 -8.42
N LEU A 61 -1.02 8.64 -9.23
CA LEU A 61 -1.91 9.75 -8.86
C LEU A 61 -2.75 9.41 -7.62
N GLY A 62 -3.19 8.16 -7.49
CA GLY A 62 -3.89 7.67 -6.30
C GLY A 62 -3.08 7.86 -5.01
N GLU A 63 -1.78 7.56 -5.04
CA GLU A 63 -0.88 7.77 -3.90
C GLU A 63 -0.76 9.26 -3.53
N VAL A 64 -0.55 10.12 -4.54
CA VAL A 64 -0.48 11.58 -4.35
C VAL A 64 -1.79 12.12 -3.76
N LEU A 65 -2.93 11.66 -4.27
CA LEU A 65 -4.25 12.04 -3.76
C LEU A 65 -4.50 11.53 -2.33
N ASN A 66 -4.02 10.33 -1.99
CA ASN A 66 -4.11 9.79 -0.63
C ASN A 66 -3.30 10.65 0.36
N ALA A 67 -2.06 10.97 -0.01
CA ALA A 67 -1.18 11.84 0.78
C ALA A 67 -1.78 13.25 0.93
N GLY A 68 -2.30 13.81 -0.16
CA GLY A 68 -3.00 15.09 -0.17
C GLY A 68 -4.25 15.09 0.73
N ALA A 69 -5.08 14.04 0.66
CA ALA A 69 -6.26 13.91 1.51
C ALA A 69 -5.89 13.86 3.00
N LYS A 70 -4.89 13.05 3.38
CA LYS A 70 -4.36 13.00 4.75
C LYS A 70 -3.86 14.37 5.22
N PHE A 71 -3.12 15.08 4.36
CA PHE A 71 -2.62 16.41 4.65
C PHE A 71 -3.75 17.40 4.90
N VAL A 72 -4.74 17.45 4.01
CA VAL A 72 -5.91 18.33 4.12
C VAL A 72 -6.70 18.01 5.39
N LEU A 73 -7.00 16.74 5.67
CA LEU A 73 -7.73 16.32 6.86
C LEU A 73 -6.99 16.73 8.14
N LYS A 74 -5.66 16.51 8.20
CA LYS A 74 -4.83 16.90 9.34
C LYS A 74 -4.82 18.41 9.54
N LYS A 75 -4.77 19.20 8.45
CA LYS A 75 -4.77 20.67 8.50
C LYS A 75 -6.12 21.24 8.93
N LEU A 76 -7.23 20.68 8.46
CA LEU A 76 -8.57 21.20 8.74
C LEU A 76 -9.06 20.87 10.17
N VAL A 77 -8.78 19.66 10.65
CA VAL A 77 -9.37 19.17 11.92
C VAL A 77 -8.35 19.24 13.07
N GLY A 78 -7.06 19.22 12.74
CA GLY A 78 -5.98 19.18 13.71
C GLY A 78 -5.63 17.76 14.18
N PRO A 79 -4.49 17.61 14.88
CA PRO A 79 -3.96 16.32 15.30
C PRO A 79 -4.72 15.66 16.46
N LYS A 80 -5.71 16.36 17.05
CA LYS A 80 -6.50 15.90 18.20
C LYS A 80 -7.70 15.01 17.79
N ALA A 81 -8.05 14.92 16.51
CA ALA A 81 -9.17 14.09 16.05
C ALA A 81 -8.81 12.60 16.08
N ASP A 82 -9.54 11.83 16.89
CA ASP A 82 -9.31 10.39 17.04
C ASP A 82 -9.71 9.60 15.80
N LEU A 83 -10.73 10.04 15.06
CA LEU A 83 -11.09 9.45 13.76
C LEU A 83 -9.92 9.48 12.76
N LEU A 84 -9.06 10.51 12.81
CA LEU A 84 -7.91 10.66 11.94
C LEU A 84 -6.67 9.91 12.45
N ARG A 85 -6.65 9.51 13.73
CA ARG A 85 -5.52 8.82 14.37
C ARG A 85 -5.58 7.32 14.09
N ARG A 86 -4.41 6.71 13.96
CA ARG A 86 -4.34 5.25 13.89
C ARG A 86 -4.73 4.64 15.27
N PRO A 87 -5.16 3.37 15.31
CA PRO A 87 -5.36 2.66 16.57
C PRO A 87 -4.11 2.71 17.46
N GLU A 88 -4.31 2.66 18.77
CA GLU A 88 -3.20 2.56 19.72
C GLU A 88 -2.33 1.32 19.43
N GLY A 89 -1.01 1.49 19.51
CA GLY A 89 -0.05 0.44 19.16
C GLY A 89 0.14 0.23 17.66
N ALA A 90 -0.49 1.03 16.79
CA ALA A 90 -0.23 0.97 15.36
C ALA A 90 1.24 1.27 15.04
N ALA A 91 1.97 0.24 14.63
CA ALA A 91 3.33 0.37 14.18
C ALA A 91 3.36 0.85 12.71
N ASP A 92 4.30 1.75 12.39
CA ASP A 92 4.73 1.99 11.04
C ASP A 92 5.52 0.77 10.59
N SER A 93 4.79 -0.14 9.96
CA SER A 93 5.40 -1.32 9.44
C SER A 93 6.16 -1.01 8.15
N GLY A 94 5.85 0.08 7.43
CA GLY A 94 6.43 0.37 6.12
C GLY A 94 5.97 -0.59 5.02
N ILE A 95 6.61 -0.51 3.85
CA ILE A 95 6.35 -1.39 2.70
C ILE A 95 6.85 -2.81 2.98
N TYR A 96 8.11 -2.92 3.41
CA TYR A 96 8.78 -4.18 3.71
C TYR A 96 8.82 -4.49 5.19
N PRO A 97 8.77 -5.76 5.61
CA PRO A 97 8.92 -6.15 7.01
C PRO A 97 10.13 -5.46 7.63
N GLN A 98 9.88 -4.58 8.60
CA GLN A 98 10.94 -3.99 9.40
C GLN A 98 11.15 -4.87 10.63
N HIS A 99 12.41 -5.15 10.97
CA HIS A 99 12.75 -5.91 12.17
C HIS A 99 12.30 -5.19 13.46
N TYR A 100 12.20 -3.87 13.44
CA TYR A 100 11.77 -3.04 14.58
C TYR A 100 10.87 -1.90 14.09
N PRO A 101 9.57 -2.17 13.89
CA PRO A 101 8.66 -1.17 13.34
C PRO A 101 8.45 -0.05 14.36
N ARG A 102 8.66 1.20 13.94
CA ARG A 102 8.51 2.39 14.81
C ARG A 102 7.03 2.65 15.07
N ALA A 103 6.68 3.37 16.14
CA ALA A 103 5.32 3.85 16.32
C ALA A 103 4.91 4.76 15.15
N SER A 104 3.73 4.55 14.56
CA SER A 104 3.30 5.37 13.44
C SER A 104 2.88 6.78 13.88
N THR A 105 3.53 7.79 13.33
CA THR A 105 3.18 9.22 13.52
C THR A 105 2.27 9.78 12.43
N SER A 106 2.00 9.00 11.37
CA SER A 106 1.15 9.41 10.25
C SER A 106 -0.35 9.31 10.54
N SER A 107 -1.16 10.11 9.85
CA SER A 107 -2.62 10.00 9.92
C SER A 107 -3.09 8.64 9.37
N GLY A 108 -4.07 8.04 10.05
CA GLY A 108 -4.67 6.78 9.67
C GLY A 108 -5.75 6.89 8.59
N MET A 109 -6.23 8.09 8.26
CA MET A 109 -7.41 8.30 7.42
C MET A 109 -7.11 9.16 6.18
N PRO A 110 -7.44 8.71 4.96
CA PRO A 110 -7.90 7.36 4.60
C PRO A 110 -6.76 6.32 4.55
N SER A 111 -7.10 5.03 4.69
CA SER A 111 -6.15 3.91 4.52
C SER A 111 -5.65 3.84 3.07
N GLY A 112 -4.33 3.95 2.87
CA GLY A 112 -3.69 3.90 1.55
C GLY A 112 -3.88 2.54 0.87
N HIS A 113 -3.56 1.44 1.59
CA HIS A 113 -3.81 0.07 1.11
C HIS A 113 -5.24 -0.15 0.64
N SER A 114 -6.22 0.33 1.42
CA SER A 114 -7.64 0.16 1.08
C SER A 114 -8.03 0.99 -0.14
N GLN A 115 -7.49 2.20 -0.27
CA GLN A 115 -7.70 3.04 -1.44
C GLN A 115 -7.10 2.40 -2.70
N THR A 116 -5.84 1.96 -2.66
CA THR A 116 -5.18 1.34 -3.82
C THR A 116 -5.86 0.04 -4.22
N SER A 117 -6.22 -0.83 -3.27
CA SER A 117 -6.93 -2.09 -3.57
C SER A 117 -8.34 -1.83 -4.12
N GLY A 118 -9.08 -0.87 -3.57
CA GLY A 118 -10.39 -0.48 -4.10
C GLY A 118 -10.30 0.12 -5.51
N PHE A 119 -9.29 0.95 -5.76
CA PHE A 119 -8.99 1.51 -7.07
C PHE A 119 -8.72 0.40 -8.10
N LEU A 120 -7.77 -0.49 -7.81
CA LEU A 120 -7.41 -1.59 -8.72
C LEU A 120 -8.58 -2.51 -8.99
N ALA A 121 -9.28 -2.97 -7.94
CA ALA A 121 -10.42 -3.85 -8.09
C ALA A 121 -11.50 -3.25 -8.99
N THR A 122 -11.73 -1.95 -8.84
CA THR A 122 -12.72 -1.22 -9.63
C THR A 122 -12.30 -1.04 -11.08
N VAL A 123 -11.06 -0.61 -11.34
CA VAL A 123 -10.58 -0.44 -12.73
C VAL A 123 -10.60 -1.78 -13.46
N LEU A 124 -10.09 -2.85 -12.85
CA LEU A 124 -10.11 -4.19 -13.43
C LEU A 124 -11.54 -4.68 -13.67
N THR A 125 -12.46 -4.45 -12.73
CA THR A 125 -13.89 -4.77 -12.90
C THR A 125 -14.46 -4.02 -14.11
N CYS A 126 -14.24 -2.71 -14.22
CA CYS A 126 -14.74 -1.92 -15.34
C CYS A 126 -14.15 -2.37 -16.68
N THR A 127 -12.86 -2.70 -16.73
CA THR A 127 -12.21 -3.21 -17.95
C THR A 127 -12.78 -4.55 -18.37
N MET A 128 -12.94 -5.49 -17.43
CA MET A 128 -13.53 -6.81 -17.73
C MET A 128 -14.97 -6.69 -18.25
N LEU A 129 -15.81 -5.88 -17.60
CA LEU A 129 -17.19 -5.67 -18.05
C LEU A 129 -17.25 -4.98 -19.42
N ARG A 130 -16.35 -4.03 -19.69
CA ARG A 130 -16.27 -3.34 -20.99
C ARG A 130 -15.82 -4.24 -22.14
N GLN A 131 -14.89 -5.16 -21.90
CA GLN A 131 -14.48 -6.14 -22.91
C GLN A 131 -15.67 -6.99 -23.36
N GLN A 132 -16.61 -7.30 -22.46
CA GLN A 132 -17.84 -7.98 -22.85
C GLN A 132 -18.77 -7.12 -23.71
N ASP A 133 -18.92 -5.84 -23.38
CA ASP A 133 -19.79 -4.92 -24.13
C ASP A 133 -19.25 -4.61 -25.55
N GLY A 134 -17.93 -4.58 -25.71
CA GLY A 134 -17.26 -4.24 -26.98
C GLY A 134 -16.88 -5.43 -27.87
N GLU A 135 -16.73 -6.64 -27.30
CA GLU A 135 -16.10 -7.78 -27.97
C GLU A 135 -16.94 -9.07 -27.93
N VAL A 136 -18.22 -9.00 -27.53
CA VAL A 136 -19.22 -10.07 -27.80
C VAL A 136 -20.14 -9.67 -28.97
N GLN A 137 -19.53 -9.11 -30.02
CA GLN A 137 -19.91 -9.50 -31.36
C GLN A 137 -18.98 -10.67 -31.75
N TRP A 138 -19.12 -11.80 -31.03
CA TRP A 138 -18.47 -13.05 -31.38
C TRP A 138 -18.97 -13.41 -32.78
N GLN A 139 -18.15 -13.11 -33.79
CA GLN A 139 -18.29 -13.64 -35.14
C GLN A 139 -18.24 -15.16 -35.02
N GLY A 140 -19.40 -15.82 -35.01
CA GLY A 140 -19.43 -17.27 -35.21
C GLY A 140 -20.54 -18.08 -34.55
N CYS A 141 -21.34 -17.55 -33.62
CA CYS A 141 -22.48 -18.30 -33.07
C CYS A 141 -23.80 -17.53 -33.21
N SER A 142 -24.09 -17.14 -34.44
CA SER A 142 -25.45 -16.83 -34.89
C SER A 142 -26.28 -18.11 -34.95
N SER A 143 -26.55 -18.73 -33.80
CA SER A 143 -27.48 -19.87 -33.71
C SER A 143 -28.01 -19.98 -32.27
N GLY A 144 -29.12 -19.31 -32.02
CA GLY A 144 -30.13 -19.77 -31.06
C GLY A 144 -29.80 -19.60 -29.57
N VAL A 145 -30.42 -18.57 -28.98
CA VAL A 145 -31.07 -18.56 -27.67
C VAL A 145 -30.65 -19.70 -26.72
N GLY A 146 -29.52 -19.51 -26.06
CA GLY A 146 -29.11 -20.32 -24.94
C GLY A 146 -27.94 -19.60 -24.29
N SER A 147 -28.21 -18.87 -23.21
CA SER A 147 -27.16 -18.22 -22.42
C SER A 147 -26.26 -19.31 -21.84
N CYS A 148 -25.19 -19.69 -22.55
CA CYS A 148 -24.28 -20.73 -22.09
C CYS A 148 -23.75 -20.35 -20.70
N PRO A 149 -23.98 -21.18 -19.66
CA PRO A 149 -23.47 -20.93 -18.30
C PRO A 149 -21.96 -20.67 -18.27
N GLU A 150 -21.23 -21.20 -19.25
CA GLU A 150 -19.79 -21.05 -19.42
C GLU A 150 -19.35 -19.59 -19.60
N THR A 151 -20.11 -18.75 -20.30
CA THR A 151 -19.76 -17.33 -20.52
C THR A 151 -19.91 -16.50 -19.25
N TYR A 152 -20.89 -16.82 -18.40
CA TYR A 152 -21.09 -16.16 -17.11
C TYR A 152 -19.99 -16.54 -16.13
N ALA A 153 -19.63 -17.83 -16.05
CA ALA A 153 -18.56 -18.30 -15.18
C ALA A 153 -17.22 -17.63 -15.52
N ALA A 154 -16.92 -17.45 -16.80
CA ALA A 154 -15.69 -16.80 -17.29
C ALA A 154 -15.53 -15.34 -16.80
N THR A 155 -16.62 -14.66 -16.43
CA THR A 155 -16.57 -13.27 -15.94
C THR A 155 -16.74 -13.18 -14.43
N ILE A 156 -17.69 -13.94 -13.88
CA ILE A 156 -17.99 -13.90 -12.44
C ILE A 156 -16.79 -14.38 -11.62
N VAL A 157 -16.12 -15.45 -12.04
CA VAL A 157 -15.01 -16.03 -11.26
C VAL A 157 -13.85 -15.05 -11.12
N PRO A 158 -13.32 -14.41 -12.18
CA PRO A 158 -12.29 -13.40 -12.03
C PRO A 158 -12.73 -12.17 -11.21
N LEU A 159 -13.97 -11.71 -11.38
CA LEU A 159 -14.49 -10.59 -10.58
C LEU A 159 -14.54 -10.93 -9.09
N CYS A 160 -15.03 -12.13 -8.74
CA CYS A 160 -15.01 -12.63 -7.37
C CYS A 160 -13.58 -12.71 -6.83
N TYR A 161 -12.63 -13.19 -7.63
CA TYR A 161 -11.22 -13.27 -7.25
C TYR A 161 -10.61 -11.89 -6.99
N ILE A 162 -10.82 -10.92 -7.89
CA ILE A 162 -10.33 -9.55 -7.77
C ILE A 162 -10.83 -8.91 -6.47
N TRP A 163 -12.14 -8.99 -6.23
CA TRP A 163 -12.74 -8.41 -5.02
C TRP A 163 -12.35 -9.17 -3.76
N LEU A 164 -12.22 -10.50 -3.81
CA LEU A 164 -11.73 -11.28 -2.68
C LEU A 164 -10.32 -10.82 -2.27
N LEU A 165 -9.40 -10.68 -3.22
CA LEU A 165 -8.05 -10.19 -2.92
C LEU A 165 -8.06 -8.78 -2.33
N ALA A 166 -8.84 -7.88 -2.92
CA ALA A 166 -8.98 -6.52 -2.40
C ALA A 166 -9.52 -6.51 -0.96
N MET A 167 -10.52 -7.35 -0.66
CA MET A 167 -11.09 -7.50 0.67
C MET A 167 -10.10 -8.12 1.67
N LEU A 168 -9.27 -9.08 1.26
CA LEU A 168 -8.22 -9.66 2.11
C LEU A 168 -7.15 -8.62 2.45
N VAL A 169 -6.73 -7.79 1.49
CA VAL A 169 -5.82 -6.66 1.75
C VAL A 169 -6.45 -5.68 2.73
N MET A 170 -7.72 -5.30 2.53
CA MET A 170 -8.44 -4.41 3.43
C MET A 170 -8.56 -4.99 4.86
N ALA A 171 -8.95 -6.27 4.98
CA ALA A 171 -9.07 -6.96 6.25
C ALA A 171 -7.73 -7.03 7.00
N SER A 172 -6.63 -7.27 6.27
CA SER A 172 -5.26 -7.34 6.84
C SER A 172 -4.82 -6.06 7.56
N ARG A 173 -5.46 -4.92 7.28
CA ARG A 173 -5.14 -3.63 7.91
C ARG A 173 -5.90 -3.37 9.21
N THR A 174 -6.88 -4.21 9.54
CA THR A 174 -7.78 -4.02 10.70
C THR A 174 -7.43 -4.94 11.86
N ARG A 175 -8.07 -4.73 13.01
CA ARG A 175 -8.02 -5.66 14.16
C ARG A 175 -8.56 -7.07 13.85
N PHE A 176 -9.29 -7.23 12.75
CA PHE A 176 -9.91 -8.49 12.34
C PHE A 176 -9.04 -9.31 11.39
N ALA A 177 -7.79 -8.91 11.17
CA ALA A 177 -6.89 -9.56 10.23
C ALA A 177 -6.60 -11.04 10.56
N GLY A 178 -6.75 -11.48 11.82
CA GLY A 178 -6.57 -12.89 12.20
C GLY A 178 -5.17 -13.40 11.82
N PHE A 179 -5.09 -14.42 10.95
CA PHE A 179 -3.82 -14.96 10.44
C PHE A 179 -3.15 -14.07 9.39
N LEU A 180 -3.87 -13.07 8.85
CA LEU A 180 -3.33 -12.03 7.97
C LEU A 180 -2.75 -10.85 8.76
N ALA A 181 -2.90 -10.84 10.09
CA ALA A 181 -2.42 -9.76 10.92
C ALA A 181 -0.89 -9.74 10.96
N VAL A 182 -0.31 -8.56 10.84
CA VAL A 182 1.10 -8.36 11.20
C VAL A 182 1.20 -8.48 12.72
N ARG A 183 2.09 -9.35 13.19
CA ARG A 183 2.40 -9.48 14.61
C ARG A 183 3.70 -8.76 14.93
N VAL A 184 3.70 -8.03 16.03
CA VAL A 184 4.88 -7.41 16.64
C VAL A 184 4.91 -7.94 18.08
N ASP A 185 5.99 -8.61 18.46
CA ASP A 185 6.17 -9.24 19.77
C ASP A 185 5.00 -10.16 20.16
N GLY A 186 4.60 -11.06 19.26
CA GLY A 186 3.49 -12.01 19.47
C GLY A 186 2.08 -11.40 19.38
N ARG A 187 1.96 -10.07 19.32
CA ARG A 187 0.66 -9.37 19.35
C ARG A 187 0.25 -8.90 17.96
N ALA A 188 -1.00 -9.16 17.60
CA ALA A 188 -1.57 -8.63 16.36
C ALA A 188 -1.72 -7.11 16.43
N VAL A 189 -1.15 -6.41 15.47
CA VAL A 189 -1.18 -4.94 15.40
C VAL A 189 -2.22 -4.48 14.37
N ALA A 190 -3.20 -3.71 14.82
CA ALA A 190 -4.15 -3.05 13.94
C ALA A 190 -3.54 -1.75 13.39
N HIS A 191 -3.38 -1.65 12.07
CA HIS A 191 -2.82 -0.45 11.45
C HIS A 191 -3.87 0.65 11.22
N HIS A 192 -5.13 0.25 10.98
CA HIS A 192 -6.24 1.14 10.68
C HIS A 192 -7.51 0.70 11.38
N THR A 193 -8.38 1.66 11.68
CA THR A 193 -9.75 1.37 12.08
C THR A 193 -10.56 0.87 10.88
N VAL A 194 -11.69 0.19 11.14
CA VAL A 194 -12.61 -0.26 10.10
C VAL A 194 -13.12 0.92 9.26
N LEU A 195 -13.43 2.04 9.90
CA LEU A 195 -13.87 3.25 9.20
C LEU A 195 -12.80 3.80 8.26
N GLN A 196 -11.53 3.83 8.69
CA GLN A 196 -10.41 4.29 7.86
C GLN A 196 -10.21 3.40 6.63
N VAL A 197 -10.42 2.09 6.80
CA VAL A 197 -10.39 1.11 5.70
C VAL A 197 -11.55 1.33 4.74
N PHE A 198 -12.78 1.47 5.24
CA PHE A 198 -13.95 1.74 4.39
C PHE A 198 -13.85 3.06 3.64
N ALA A 199 -13.41 4.13 4.31
CA ALA A 199 -13.24 5.44 3.68
C ALA A 199 -12.16 5.41 2.59
N GLY A 200 -11.05 4.70 2.83
CA GLY A 200 -10.05 4.43 1.80
C GLY A 200 -10.63 3.65 0.63
N ALA A 201 -11.33 2.55 0.90
CA ALA A 201 -11.95 1.72 -0.14
C ALA A 201 -12.97 2.51 -0.99
N ALA A 202 -13.86 3.29 -0.37
CA ALA A 202 -14.84 4.11 -1.06
C ALA A 202 -14.17 5.15 -1.97
N LEU A 203 -13.15 5.86 -1.46
CA LEU A 203 -12.37 6.80 -2.24
C LEU A 203 -11.64 6.10 -3.40
N GLY A 204 -11.06 4.93 -3.14
CA GLY A 204 -10.42 4.08 -4.14
C GLY A 204 -11.37 3.70 -5.27
N CYS A 205 -12.57 3.22 -4.94
CA CYS A 205 -13.59 2.85 -5.91
C CYS A 205 -14.03 4.06 -6.75
N GLN A 206 -14.29 5.21 -6.13
CA GLN A 206 -14.67 6.43 -6.87
C GLN A 206 -13.58 6.88 -7.84
N LEU A 207 -12.32 6.87 -7.41
CA LEU A 207 -11.17 7.17 -8.28
C LEU A 207 -10.98 6.10 -9.37
N GLY A 208 -11.27 4.83 -9.07
CA GLY A 208 -11.21 3.74 -10.03
C GLY A 208 -12.26 3.89 -11.14
N ILE A 209 -13.50 4.25 -10.78
CA ILE A 209 -14.55 4.56 -11.78
C ILE A 209 -14.15 5.80 -12.58
N ALA A 210 -13.64 6.85 -11.93
CA ALA A 210 -13.16 8.05 -12.61
C ALA A 210 -12.07 7.71 -13.65
N SER A 211 -11.06 6.94 -13.25
CA SER A 211 -9.96 6.51 -14.12
C SER A 211 -10.44 5.64 -15.28
N ALA A 212 -11.29 4.64 -15.02
CA ALA A 212 -11.85 3.79 -16.07
C ALA A 212 -12.71 4.61 -17.04
N LYS A 213 -13.59 5.49 -16.55
CA LYS A 213 -14.39 6.37 -17.41
C LYS A 213 -13.49 7.30 -18.22
N TRP A 214 -12.43 7.86 -17.65
CA TRP A 214 -11.51 8.74 -18.37
C TRP A 214 -10.78 7.98 -19.49
N TYR A 215 -10.23 6.79 -19.19
CA TYR A 215 -9.58 5.92 -20.17
C TYR A 215 -10.50 5.61 -21.36
N PHE A 216 -11.76 5.32 -21.06
CA PHE A 216 -12.75 4.92 -22.06
C PHE A 216 -13.54 6.09 -22.69
N GLY A 217 -13.10 7.34 -22.51
CA GLY A 217 -13.73 8.53 -23.12
C GLY A 217 -15.10 8.90 -22.54
N GLY A 218 -15.46 8.39 -21.36
CA GLY A 218 -16.69 8.69 -20.63
C GLY A 218 -16.59 9.91 -19.70
N LYS A 219 -17.73 10.28 -19.08
CA LYS A 219 -17.80 11.38 -18.11
C LYS A 219 -17.18 10.96 -16.77
N TRP A 220 -15.95 11.40 -16.50
CA TRP A 220 -15.19 11.06 -15.29
C TRP A 220 -15.26 12.12 -14.19
N LEU A 221 -15.46 13.40 -14.54
CA LEU A 221 -15.52 14.52 -13.57
C LEU A 221 -16.53 14.34 -12.42
N PRO A 222 -17.75 13.81 -12.63
CA PRO A 222 -18.68 13.58 -11.51
C PRO A 222 -18.10 12.65 -10.43
N TRP A 223 -17.30 11.66 -10.82
CA TRP A 223 -16.67 10.71 -9.91
C TRP A 223 -15.54 11.35 -9.10
N LEU A 224 -14.80 12.30 -9.68
CA LEU A 224 -13.88 13.15 -8.91
C LEU A 224 -14.61 14.08 -7.93
N GLY A 225 -15.78 14.59 -8.33
CA GLY A 225 -16.67 15.33 -7.44
C GLY A 225 -17.08 14.49 -6.22
N LEU A 226 -17.47 13.23 -6.45
CA LEU A 226 -17.80 12.28 -5.37
C LEU A 226 -16.60 11.94 -4.48
N ALA A 227 -15.40 11.77 -5.07
CA ALA A 227 -14.15 11.58 -4.33
C ALA A 227 -13.86 12.75 -3.40
N SER A 228 -13.97 13.97 -3.93
CA SER A 228 -13.79 15.21 -3.16
C SER A 228 -14.85 15.34 -2.06
N GLY A 229 -16.12 15.02 -2.37
CA GLY A 229 -17.22 14.98 -1.41
C GLY A 229 -16.98 13.98 -0.27
N THR A 230 -16.35 12.84 -0.57
CA THR A 230 -15.97 11.83 0.43
C THR A 230 -14.91 12.40 1.37
N VAL A 231 -13.89 13.09 0.86
CA VAL A 231 -12.88 13.78 1.69
C VAL A 231 -13.51 14.86 2.57
N ALA A 232 -14.42 15.66 2.01
CA ALA A 232 -15.15 16.68 2.76
C ALA A 232 -16.01 16.07 3.87
N LEU A 233 -16.70 14.96 3.60
CA LEU A 233 -17.49 14.23 4.60
C LEU A 233 -16.59 13.69 5.73
N MET A 234 -15.43 13.11 5.40
CA MET A 234 -14.45 12.68 6.40
C MET A 234 -14.00 13.84 7.30
N ALA A 235 -13.72 15.01 6.71
CA ALA A 235 -13.35 16.21 7.43
C ALA A 235 -14.47 16.67 8.38
N LEU A 236 -15.71 16.71 7.89
CA LEU A 236 -16.89 17.10 8.66
C LEU A 236 -17.12 16.16 9.85
N LEU A 237 -17.12 14.85 9.63
CA LEU A 237 -17.31 13.86 10.69
C LEU A 237 -16.22 13.95 11.76
N SER A 238 -14.98 14.16 11.35
CA SER A 238 -13.85 14.34 12.26
C SER A 238 -13.96 15.64 13.06
N ALA A 239 -14.40 16.74 12.44
CA ALA A 239 -14.65 18.00 13.13
C ALA A 239 -15.81 17.90 14.14
N LEU A 240 -16.89 17.18 13.77
CA LEU A 240 -18.01 16.91 14.67
C LEU A 240 -17.58 16.06 15.87
N GLU A 241 -16.73 15.05 15.67
CA GLU A 241 -16.17 14.26 16.78
C GLU A 241 -15.43 15.16 17.78
N VAL A 242 -14.51 16.00 17.30
CA VAL A 242 -13.73 16.91 18.16
C VAL A 242 -14.66 17.83 18.95
N ARG A 243 -15.70 18.37 18.31
CA ARG A 243 -16.68 19.24 18.95
C ARG A 243 -17.53 18.52 20.00
N CYS A 244 -18.02 17.31 19.69
CA CYS A 244 -18.90 16.55 20.58
C CYS A 244 -18.16 16.02 21.82
N ARG A 245 -16.87 15.70 21.71
CA ARG A 245 -16.08 15.25 22.86
C ARG A 245 -15.73 16.37 23.83
N GLY A 246 -16.03 17.62 23.47
CA GLY A 246 -15.81 18.77 24.35
C GLY A 246 -14.36 18.87 24.81
N TYR A 247 -13.40 18.46 23.96
CA TYR A 247 -11.99 18.63 24.29
C TYR A 247 -11.80 20.10 24.64
N PRO A 248 -11.36 20.41 25.88
CA PRO A 248 -11.04 21.78 26.21
C PRO A 248 -10.07 22.25 25.13
N VAL A 249 -10.44 23.33 24.45
CA VAL A 249 -9.51 24.05 23.60
C VAL A 249 -8.49 24.59 24.59
N ASP A 250 -7.46 23.79 24.88
CA ASP A 250 -6.28 24.27 25.60
C ASP A 250 -5.80 25.46 24.77
N SER A 251 -6.16 26.64 25.26
CA SER A 251 -5.89 27.94 24.66
C SER A 251 -4.53 28.43 25.14
N ASP A 252 -3.58 27.50 25.23
CA ASP A 252 -2.19 27.75 25.58
C ASP A 252 -1.39 27.30 24.34
N GLY A 253 -0.86 28.20 23.53
CA GLY A 253 0.15 29.14 23.96
C GLY A 253 1.49 28.60 23.46
N SER A 254 1.93 29.10 22.31
CA SER A 254 3.33 29.16 21.85
C SER A 254 4.28 28.01 22.26
N SER A 255 4.56 27.11 21.33
CA SER A 255 5.96 26.76 21.01
C SER A 255 6.02 26.02 19.69
N ASP A 256 5.85 26.77 18.60
CA ASP A 256 6.67 26.55 17.41
C ASP A 256 8.14 26.77 17.82
N ARG A 257 8.71 25.82 18.55
CA ARG A 257 10.16 25.66 18.66
C ARG A 257 10.56 24.74 17.52
N ASP A 258 10.97 25.36 16.43
CA ASP A 258 12.18 25.04 15.68
C ASP A 258 12.62 23.56 15.79
N LEU A 259 12.16 22.76 14.84
CA LEU A 259 12.87 21.55 14.43
C LEU A 259 13.54 21.74 13.06
N ASP A 260 14.02 22.97 12.80
CA ASP A 260 15.11 23.25 11.88
C ASP A 260 16.41 23.35 12.70
N SER A 261 17.14 22.24 12.84
CA SER A 261 18.59 22.22 13.13
C SER A 261 19.04 20.80 13.49
N ALA A 262 19.26 19.96 12.48
CA ALA A 262 20.19 18.84 12.57
C ALA A 262 20.98 18.71 11.25
N SER A 263 21.54 19.85 10.83
CA SER A 263 22.69 19.93 9.93
C SER A 263 23.88 20.36 10.79
N ASP A 264 24.58 19.39 11.39
CA ASP A 264 26.04 19.42 11.57
C ASP A 264 26.45 18.34 12.55
N LYS A 265 27.16 17.33 12.03
CA LYS A 265 28.24 16.61 12.70
C LYS A 265 28.94 15.72 11.69
N SER A 266 29.82 16.33 10.92
CA SER A 266 30.93 15.64 10.26
C SER A 266 31.88 15.09 11.35
N PRO A 267 32.21 13.79 11.37
CA PRO A 267 33.39 13.32 12.07
C PRO A 267 34.64 13.51 11.18
N PRO A 268 35.83 13.61 11.80
CA PRO A 268 37.04 14.07 11.15
C PRO A 268 37.66 13.04 10.19
N GLU A 269 38.32 13.57 9.16
CA GLU A 269 39.23 12.82 8.30
C GLU A 269 40.37 12.22 9.14
N ALA A 270 40.46 10.89 9.16
CA ALA A 270 41.65 10.18 9.56
C ALA A 270 42.07 9.29 8.37
N GLY A 271 43.15 9.72 7.72
CA GLY A 271 43.79 9.01 6.63
C GLY A 271 44.29 7.63 7.04
N GLY A 272 44.23 6.70 6.09
CA GLY A 272 44.73 5.34 6.23
C GLY A 272 44.60 4.56 4.93
N SER A 273 45.51 4.80 4.00
CA SER A 273 45.74 4.01 2.79
C SER A 273 46.20 2.59 3.13
N ALA A 274 45.55 1.56 2.58
CA ALA A 274 46.16 0.52 1.72
C ALA A 274 45.28 -0.73 1.53
N ALA A 275 45.30 -1.24 0.29
CA ALA A 275 45.13 -2.65 -0.14
C ALA A 275 43.76 -3.33 0.07
N SER A 276 42.95 -3.42 -0.99
CA SER A 276 42.88 -4.54 -1.94
C SER A 276 42.06 -5.74 -1.45
N THR A 277 40.83 -5.85 -1.94
CA THR A 277 40.25 -7.14 -2.29
C THR A 277 39.19 -6.95 -3.36
N ASP A 278 39.58 -7.29 -4.60
CA ASP A 278 38.66 -7.63 -5.68
C ASP A 278 37.67 -8.68 -5.18
N VAL A 279 36.39 -8.33 -5.14
CA VAL A 279 35.30 -9.31 -5.18
C VAL A 279 34.53 -9.03 -6.46
N GLY A 280 35.02 -9.69 -7.51
CA GLY A 280 34.49 -9.62 -8.85
C GLY A 280 33.01 -9.97 -8.89
N ALA A 281 32.26 -9.10 -9.57
CA ALA A 281 31.00 -9.43 -10.20
C ALA A 281 31.20 -10.62 -11.17
N SER A 282 30.71 -11.79 -10.78
CA SER A 282 30.71 -13.00 -11.61
C SER A 282 29.36 -13.72 -11.50
N PHE A 283 28.26 -12.98 -11.69
CA PHE A 283 26.93 -13.57 -11.88
C PHE A 283 26.16 -12.99 -13.08
N GLY A 284 26.60 -11.86 -13.63
CA GLY A 284 25.95 -11.23 -14.79
C GLY A 284 26.46 -11.71 -16.16
N SER A 285 27.73 -12.10 -16.27
CA SER A 285 28.36 -12.43 -17.56
C SER A 285 27.94 -13.79 -18.13
N GLU A 286 27.50 -14.72 -17.28
CA GLU A 286 27.12 -16.07 -17.71
C GLU A 286 25.69 -16.12 -18.27
N ILE A 287 24.79 -15.30 -17.74
CA ILE A 287 23.44 -15.11 -18.29
C ILE A 287 23.53 -14.40 -19.65
N GLU A 288 24.35 -13.36 -19.77
CA GLU A 288 24.50 -12.60 -21.01
C GLU A 288 25.11 -13.44 -22.15
N LEU A 289 26.01 -14.38 -21.84
CA LEU A 289 26.58 -15.34 -22.80
C LEU A 289 25.59 -16.44 -23.20
N GLN A 290 24.70 -16.89 -22.30
CA GLN A 290 23.65 -17.86 -22.64
C GLN A 290 22.54 -17.22 -23.48
N THR A 291 22.18 -15.96 -23.22
CA THR A 291 21.17 -15.25 -24.02
C THR A 291 21.66 -14.96 -25.43
N ARG A 292 22.94 -14.60 -25.62
CA ARG A 292 23.52 -14.41 -26.97
C ARG A 292 23.59 -15.72 -27.78
N ARG A 293 23.95 -16.85 -27.15
CA ARG A 293 23.97 -18.16 -27.85
C ARG A 293 22.59 -18.64 -28.27
N ALA A 294 21.56 -18.36 -27.48
CA ALA A 294 20.18 -18.69 -27.84
C ALA A 294 19.64 -17.81 -28.99
N TRP A 295 20.11 -16.56 -29.09
CA TRP A 295 19.75 -15.65 -30.18
C TRP A 295 20.39 -16.07 -31.51
N ASP A 296 21.68 -16.41 -31.50
CA ASP A 296 22.40 -16.81 -32.71
C ASP A 296 21.87 -18.15 -33.28
N ALA A 297 21.45 -19.09 -32.41
CA ALA A 297 20.90 -20.38 -32.82
C ALA A 297 19.54 -20.29 -33.55
N ASN A 298 18.74 -19.26 -33.26
CA ASN A 298 17.42 -19.04 -33.88
C ASN A 298 17.48 -18.12 -35.12
N SER A 299 18.66 -17.62 -35.50
CA SER A 299 18.84 -16.71 -36.63
C SER A 299 19.40 -17.38 -37.88
N LEU A 300 19.56 -18.71 -37.85
CA LEU A 300 20.07 -19.55 -38.93
C LEU A 300 19.07 -20.61 -39.42
N GLU A 301 17.80 -20.50 -39.04
CA GLU A 301 16.65 -21.16 -39.69
C GLU A 301 15.84 -20.14 -40.48
#